data_AF-A0A6B3EW35-F1
#
_entry.id   AF-A0A6B3EW35-F1
#
_cell.length_a   1.000
_cell.length_b   1.000
_cell.length_c   1.000
_cell.angle_alpha   90.00
_cell.angle_beta   90.00
_cell.angle_gamma   90.00
#
_symmetry.space_group_name_H-M   'P 1'
#
loop_
_entity.id
_entity.type
_entity.pdbx_description
1 polymer ?
#
loop_
_entity_poly.entity_id
_entity_poly.type
_entity_poly.pdbx_seq_one_letter_code
_entity_poly.pdbx_strand_id
1 'polypeptide(L)' 'GRLGTPRDTAHLVDFLCSPRGQWVNGQLLMSNGGFA' A
#
# COMPACT_ATOMS: atom_id res chain seq x y z
N GLY A 1 6.11 16.65 -2.17
CA GLY A 1 5.71 15.47 -1.39
C GLY A 1 4.94 15.90 -0.15
N ARG A 2 4.06 15.03 0.38
CA ARG A 2 3.36 15.26 1.65
C ARG A 2 3.64 14.11 2.61
N LEU A 3 3.46 14.34 3.90
CA LEU A 3 3.42 13.24 4.86
C LEU A 3 2.20 12.36 4.58
N GLY A 4 2.42 11.05 4.71
CA GLY A 4 1.35 10.06 4.69
C GLY A 4 0.47 10.22 5.93
N THR A 5 -0.79 9.86 5.78
CA THR A 5 -1.75 9.71 6.86
C THR A 5 -2.03 8.22 7.06
N PRO A 6 -2.57 7.80 8.22
CA PRO A 6 -2.98 6.41 8.42
C PRO A 6 -3.93 5.89 7.34
N ARG A 7 -4.78 6.76 6.77
CA ARG A 7 -5.74 6.40 5.72
C ARG A 7 -5.04 6.03 4.40
N ASP A 8 -3.89 6.62 4.10
CA ASP A 8 -3.15 6.29 2.87
C ASP A 8 -2.63 4.86 2.90
N THR A 9 -2.05 4.44 4.02
CA THR A 9 -1.62 3.05 4.21
C THR A 9 -2.82 2.11 4.26
N ALA A 10 -3.92 2.51 4.90
CA ALA A 10 -5.13 1.68 4.96
C ALA A 10 -5.71 1.37 3.58
N HIS A 11 -5.68 2.30 2.63
CA HIS A 11 -6.12 2.04 1.26
C HIS A 11 -5.25 0.99 0.54
N LEU A 12 -3.94 0.98 0.79
CA LEU A 12 -3.06 -0.07 0.26
C LEU A 12 -3.40 -1.43 0.87
N VAL A 13 -3.64 -1.49 2.19
CA VAL A 13 -4.04 -2.72 2.89
C VAL A 13 -5.38 -3.24 2.35
N ASP A 14 -6.38 -2.36 2.21
CA ASP A 14 -7.70 -2.71 1.67
C ASP A 14 -7.59 -3.29 0.25
N PHE A 15 -6.77 -2.68 -0.61
CA PHE A 15 -6.50 -3.22 -1.94
C PHE A 15 -5.88 -4.62 -1.89
N LEU A 16 -4.85 -4.82 -1.07
CA LEU A 16 -4.15 -6.11 -0.94
C LEU A 16 -5.06 -7.22 -0.41
N CYS A 17 -5.98 -6.89 0.49
CA CYS A 17 -6.97 -7.83 1.03
C CYS A 17 -8.16 -8.09 0.10
N SER A 18 -8.31 -7.32 -0.99
CA SER A 18 -9.41 -7.49 -1.95
C SER A 18 -9.14 -8.62 -2.97
N PRO A 19 -10.17 -9.08 -3.71
CA PRO A 19 -9.98 -9.99 -4.84
C PRO A 19 -9.03 -9.46 -5.92
N ARG A 20 -8.89 -8.14 -6.04
CA ARG A 20 -8.03 -7.50 -7.05
C ARG A 20 -6.55 -7.56 -6.67
N GLY A 21 -6.24 -7.69 -5.37
CA GLY A 21 -4.89 -7.78 -4.83
C GLY A 21 -4.31 -9.20 -4.81
N GLN A 22 -5.09 -10.23 -5.14
CA GLN A 22 -4.72 -11.64 -4.93
C GLN A 22 -3.46 -12.10 -5.67
N TRP A 23 -3.06 -11.41 -6.74
CA TRP A 23 -1.85 -11.71 -7.49
C TRP A 23 -0.59 -10.99 -6.96
N VAL A 24 -0.73 -10.12 -5.95
CA VAL A 24 0.38 -9.41 -5.32
C VAL A 24 0.80 -10.14 -4.06
N ASN A 25 1.79 -11.04 -4.19
CA ASN A 25 2.27 -11.88 -3.11
C ASN A 25 3.81 -11.92 -3.03
N GLY A 26 4.33 -12.13 -1.82
CA GLY A 26 5.77 -12.27 -1.57
C GLY A 26 6.61 -11.01 -1.83
N GLN A 27 5.99 -9.85 -2.06
CA GLN A 27 6.67 -8.58 -2.32
C GLN A 27 6.80 -7.74 -1.05
N LEU A 28 7.90 -7.01 -0.91
CA LEU A 28 8.04 -5.93 0.05
C LEU A 28 7.63 -4.61 -0.62
N LEU A 29 6.41 -4.15 -0.33
CA LEU A 29 5.86 -2.91 -0.89
C LEU A 29 6.11 -1.73 0.05
N MET A 30 6.49 -0.58 -0.52
CA MET A 30 6.76 0.65 0.23
C MET A 30 5.63 1.67 0.06
N SER A 31 4.93 1.98 1.15
CA SER A 31 3.94 3.07 1.23
C SER A 31 4.57 4.30 1.89
N ASN A 32 5.56 4.90 1.23
CA ASN A 32 6.42 5.95 1.81
C ASN A 32 6.42 7.29 1.03
N GLY A 33 5.47 7.47 0.11
CA GLY A 33 5.37 8.69 -0.70
C GLY A 33 6.47 8.84 -1.74
N GLY A 34 7.16 7.76 -2.11
CA GLY A 34 8.24 7.77 -3.11
C GLY A 34 9.56 8.29 -2.55
N PHE A 35 9.81 8.07 -1.25
CA PHE A 35 11.03 8.52 -0.58
C PHE A 35 12.27 7.67 -0.90
N ALA A 36 12.07 6.44 -1.39
CA ALA A 36 13.15 5.50 -1.69
C ALA A 36 13.90 5.84 -2.99
#